data_AF-A0A9J6GVU7-F1
#
_entry.id   AF-A0A9J6GVU7-F1
#
_cell.length_a   1.000
_cell.length_b   1.000
_cell.length_c   1.000
_cell.angle_alpha   90.00
_cell.angle_beta   90.00
_cell.angle_gamma   90.00
#
_symmetry.space_group_name_H-M   'P 1'
#
loop_
_entity.id
_entity.type
_entity.pdbx_description
1 polymer ?
#
loop_
_entity_poly.entity_id
_entity_poly.type
_entity_poly.pdbx_seq_one_letter_code
_entity_poly.pdbx_strand_id
1 'polypeptide(L)'
;MAAVNDVAHNYVVFEELSKRPEFLNVPNQRQLVTELTSELLNDDDSSDFDDCEQGHKSEVVLKHVLWCSTNILLKNFCRVLNDKVQDENNKSRKRKLQTLTNK
;
A
#
# COMPACT_ATOMS: atom_id res chain seq x y z
N MET A 1 -18.19 9.71 9.84
CA MET A 1 -16.74 10.03 9.73
C MET A 1 -16.00 8.72 9.40
N ALA A 2 -16.47 7.99 8.38
CA ALA A 2 -16.19 6.56 8.22
C ALA A 2 -15.17 6.24 7.14
N ALA A 3 -15.21 6.92 5.99
CA ALA A 3 -14.20 6.74 4.94
C ALA A 3 -12.75 6.96 5.42
N VAL A 4 -12.54 7.84 6.42
CA VAL A 4 -11.23 8.04 7.07
C VAL A 4 -10.83 6.82 7.90
N ASN A 5 -11.80 6.17 8.54
CA ASN A 5 -11.60 4.95 9.30
C ASN A 5 -11.24 3.78 8.36
N ASP A 6 -11.93 3.62 7.24
CA ASP A 6 -11.67 2.53 6.29
C ASP A 6 -10.28 2.63 5.65
N VAL A 7 -9.86 3.84 5.30
CA VAL A 7 -8.50 4.09 4.79
C VAL A 7 -7.45 3.83 5.87
N ALA A 8 -7.74 4.13 7.13
CA ALA A 8 -6.86 3.80 8.25
C ALA A 8 -6.74 2.29 8.46
N HIS A 9 -7.86 1.54 8.37
CA HIS A 9 -7.83 0.07 8.42
C HIS A 9 -7.00 -0.49 7.26
N ASN A 10 -7.21 0.02 6.05
CA ASN A 10 -6.41 -0.37 4.88
C ASN A 10 -4.92 -0.11 5.07
N TYR A 11 -4.56 1.01 5.71
CA TYR A 11 -3.18 1.32 6.06
C TYR A 11 -2.58 0.29 7.02
N VAL A 12 -3.31 -0.09 8.07
CA VAL A 12 -2.85 -1.09 9.05
C VAL A 12 -2.66 -2.46 8.38
N VAL A 13 -3.64 -2.91 7.57
CA VAL A 13 -3.53 -4.16 6.81
C VAL A 13 -2.32 -4.14 5.88
N PHE A 14 -2.14 -3.05 5.14
CA PHE A 14 -0.99 -2.86 4.26
C PHE A 14 0.33 -2.89 5.04
N GLU A 15 0.42 -2.19 6.16
CA GLU A 15 1.64 -2.10 6.97
C GLU A 15 2.05 -3.49 7.47
N GLU A 16 1.11 -4.28 7.99
CA GLU A 16 1.38 -5.65 8.45
C GLU A 16 1.80 -6.58 7.32
N LEU A 17 1.15 -6.48 6.14
CA LEU A 17 1.55 -7.26 4.97
C LEU A 17 2.92 -6.87 4.44
N SER A 18 3.26 -5.57 4.46
CA SER A 18 4.54 -5.06 3.95
C SER A 18 5.77 -5.57 4.73
N LYS A 19 5.57 -6.02 5.98
CA LYS A 19 6.61 -6.64 6.82
C LYS A 19 6.93 -8.08 6.38
N ARG A 20 6.06 -8.71 5.60
CA ARG A 20 6.17 -10.11 5.20
C ARG A 20 6.88 -10.24 3.84
N PRO A 21 8.00 -10.98 3.73
CA PRO A 21 8.69 -11.17 2.45
C PRO A 21 7.81 -11.81 1.37
N GLU A 22 6.87 -12.66 1.77
CA GLU A 22 5.95 -13.36 0.87
C GLU A 22 5.05 -12.38 0.13
N PHE A 23 4.66 -11.28 0.78
CA PHE A 23 3.85 -10.24 0.17
C PHE A 23 4.53 -9.62 -1.05
N LEU A 24 5.86 -9.48 -1.03
CA LEU A 24 6.63 -8.93 -2.15
C LEU A 24 6.60 -9.81 -3.41
N ASN A 25 6.29 -11.10 -3.24
CA ASN A 25 6.24 -12.07 -4.33
C ASN A 25 4.82 -12.25 -4.90
N VAL A 26 3.81 -11.59 -4.34
CA VAL A 26 2.43 -11.68 -4.81
C VAL A 26 2.27 -10.86 -6.10
N PRO A 27 1.77 -11.45 -7.22
CA PRO A 27 1.68 -10.75 -8.50
C PRO A 27 0.65 -9.61 -8.51
N ASN A 28 -0.33 -9.62 -7.59
CA ASN A 28 -1.35 -8.57 -7.48
C ASN A 28 -1.56 -8.13 -6.02
N GLN A 29 -0.52 -7.55 -5.42
CA GLN A 29 -0.55 -6.99 -4.07
C GLN A 29 -1.73 -6.03 -3.84
N ARG A 30 -2.08 -5.24 -4.86
CA ARG A 30 -3.18 -4.28 -4.74
C ARG A 30 -4.52 -4.97 -4.54
N GLN A 31 -4.78 -6.01 -5.33
CA GLN A 31 -5.99 -6.81 -5.19
C GLN A 31 -6.01 -7.50 -3.82
N LEU A 32 -4.91 -8.15 -3.43
CA LEU A 32 -4.83 -8.85 -2.14
C LEU A 32 -5.15 -7.94 -0.95
N VAL A 33 -4.50 -6.77 -0.85
CA VAL A 33 -4.73 -5.83 0.25
C VAL A 33 -6.17 -5.29 0.23
N THR A 34 -6.69 -5.00 -0.96
CA THR A 34 -8.07 -4.50 -1.11
C THR A 34 -9.08 -5.55 -0.65
N GLU A 35 -8.92 -6.81 -1.08
CA GLU A 35 -9.83 -7.91 -0.73
C GLU A 35 -9.78 -8.22 0.76
N LEU A 36 -8.59 -8.37 1.34
CA LEU A 36 -8.45 -8.61 2.78
C LEU A 36 -9.05 -7.49 3.63
N THR A 37 -8.86 -6.23 3.21
CA THR A 37 -9.44 -5.10 3.94
C THR A 37 -10.95 -5.03 3.76
N SER A 38 -11.47 -5.32 2.55
CA SER A 38 -12.92 -5.41 2.33
C SER A 38 -13.55 -6.51 3.17
N GLU A 39 -12.93 -7.69 3.26
CA GLU A 39 -13.44 -8.80 4.09
C GLU A 39 -13.51 -8.40 5.57
N LEU A 40 -12.44 -7.78 6.11
CA LEU A 40 -12.42 -7.30 7.49
C LEU A 40 -13.48 -6.24 7.79
N LEU A 41 -13.78 -5.37 6.82
CA LEU A 41 -14.75 -4.30 6.97
C LEU A 41 -16.19 -4.74 6.69
N ASN A 42 -16.39 -5.86 5.99
CA ASN A 42 -17.72 -6.43 5.73
C ASN A 42 -18.25 -7.25 6.92
N ASP A 43 -17.38 -7.71 7.82
CA ASP A 43 -17.77 -8.41 9.06
C ASP A 43 -18.30 -7.45 10.13
N ASP A 44 -17.95 -6.16 10.04
CA ASP A 44 -18.60 -5.10 10.81
C ASP A 44 -19.80 -4.57 10.01
N ASP A 45 -21.01 -4.67 10.56
CA ASP A 45 -22.28 -4.13 10.00
C ASP A 45 -22.27 -2.58 9.79
N SER A 46 -21.10 -1.94 9.74
CA SER A 46 -20.88 -0.49 9.86
C SER A 46 -20.48 0.20 8.55
N SER A 47 -20.84 -0.36 7.39
CA SER A 47 -20.65 0.37 6.13
C SER A 47 -21.59 1.57 6.08
N ASP A 48 -21.10 2.73 6.50
CA ASP A 48 -21.80 4.03 6.53
C ASP A 48 -22.05 4.62 5.12
N PHE A 49 -21.68 3.91 4.06
CA PHE A 49 -21.94 4.38 2.70
C PHE A 49 -23.39 4.09 2.33
N ASP A 50 -24.18 5.12 2.05
CA ASP A 50 -25.46 4.96 1.38
C ASP A 50 -25.26 4.51 -0.07
N ASP A 51 -26.33 3.94 -0.67
CA ASP A 51 -26.37 3.73 -2.10
C ASP A 51 -26.18 5.07 -2.82
N CYS A 52 -25.26 5.12 -3.79
CA CYS A 52 -24.97 6.38 -4.45
C CYS A 52 -26.11 6.82 -5.39
N GLU A 53 -26.09 8.08 -5.85
CA GLU A 53 -27.10 8.63 -6.79
C GLU A 53 -27.22 7.83 -8.11
N GLN A 54 -26.19 7.03 -8.44
CA GLN A 54 -26.15 6.13 -9.60
C GLN A 54 -26.58 4.69 -9.28
N GLY A 55 -27.00 4.40 -8.04
CA GLY A 55 -27.46 3.08 -7.59
C GLY A 55 -26.34 2.09 -7.24
N HIS A 56 -25.09 2.54 -7.07
CA HIS A 56 -24.02 1.66 -6.59
C HIS A 56 -24.17 1.40 -5.10
N LYS A 57 -24.07 0.13 -4.73
CA LYS A 57 -24.05 -0.29 -3.32
C LYS A 57 -22.83 0.25 -2.58
N SER A 58 -23.01 0.42 -1.28
CA SER A 58 -21.98 0.77 -0.30
C SER A 58 -20.66 0.00 -0.48
N GLU A 59 -20.75 -1.32 -0.67
CA GLU A 59 -19.63 -2.23 -0.91
C GLU A 59 -18.78 -1.85 -2.13
N VAL A 60 -19.43 -1.39 -3.20
CA VAL A 60 -18.76 -1.00 -4.44
C VAL A 60 -17.97 0.29 -4.22
N VAL A 61 -18.58 1.26 -3.52
CA VAL A 61 -17.93 2.53 -3.17
C VAL A 61 -16.72 2.26 -2.27
N LEU A 62 -16.89 1.43 -1.23
CA LEU A 62 -15.81 1.03 -0.34
C LEU A 62 -14.66 0.37 -1.11
N LYS A 63 -14.96 -0.58 -2.00
CA LYS A 63 -13.95 -1.25 -2.84
C LYS A 63 -13.14 -0.26 -3.67
N HIS A 64 -13.78 0.77 -4.22
CA HIS A 64 -13.07 1.82 -4.96
C HIS A 64 -12.16 2.68 -4.07
N VAL A 65 -12.63 3.05 -2.88
CA VAL A 65 -11.83 3.80 -1.89
C VAL A 65 -10.59 2.99 -1.48
N LEU A 66 -10.78 1.72 -1.15
CA LEU A 66 -9.71 0.79 -0.78
C LEU A 66 -8.72 0.60 -1.94
N TRP A 67 -9.22 0.40 -3.16
CA TRP A 67 -8.36 0.25 -4.34
C TRP A 67 -7.45 1.47 -4.57
N CYS A 68 -8.01 2.67 -4.46
CA CYS A 68 -7.28 3.92 -4.61
C CYS A 68 -6.22 4.10 -3.51
N SER A 69 -6.61 3.90 -2.25
CA SER A 69 -5.70 4.05 -1.11
C SER A 69 -4.58 3.01 -1.14
N THR A 70 -4.88 1.73 -1.42
CA THR A 70 -3.87 0.67 -1.61
C THR A 70 -2.87 1.02 -2.69
N ASN A 71 -3.34 1.59 -3.81
CA ASN A 71 -2.46 2.00 -4.90
C ASN A 71 -1.50 3.12 -4.49
N ILE A 72 -1.95 4.06 -3.66
CA ILE A 72 -1.11 5.13 -3.10
C ILE A 72 -0.07 4.53 -2.13
N LEU A 73 -0.48 3.63 -1.25
CA LEU A 73 0.39 2.96 -0.27
C LEU A 73 1.49 2.16 -0.97
N LEU A 74 1.13 1.33 -1.96
CA LEU A 74 2.10 0.55 -2.74
C LEU A 74 3.11 1.43 -3.47
N LYS A 75 2.66 2.51 -4.11
CA LYS A 75 3.57 3.46 -4.79
C LYS A 75 4.56 4.09 -3.81
N ASN A 76 4.09 4.53 -2.66
CA ASN A 76 4.93 5.13 -1.63
C ASN A 76 5.93 4.12 -1.06
N PHE A 77 5.50 2.89 -0.82
CA PHE A 77 6.35 1.81 -0.33
C PHE A 77 7.44 1.44 -1.34
N CYS A 78 7.09 1.23 -2.61
CA CYS A 78 8.05 0.97 -3.67
C CYS A 78 9.06 2.12 -3.82
N ARG A 79 8.61 3.38 -3.70
CA ARG A 79 9.51 4.55 -3.69
C ARG A 79 10.52 4.46 -2.54
N VAL A 80 10.06 4.22 -1.32
CA VAL A 80 10.93 4.08 -0.14
C VAL A 80 11.96 2.95 -0.30
N LEU A 81 11.55 1.80 -0.86
CA LEU A 81 12.48 0.71 -1.16
C LEU A 81 13.52 1.09 -2.21
N ASN A 82 13.08 1.75 -3.29
CA ASN A 82 13.97 2.18 -4.36
C ASN A 82 14.97 3.25 -3.89
N ASP A 83 14.53 4.21 -3.07
CA ASP A 83 15.39 5.25 -2.50
C ASP A 83 16.51 4.63 -1.66
N LYS A 84 16.20 3.62 -0.84
CA LYS A 84 17.21 2.86 -0.06
C LYS A 84 18.25 2.21 -0.97
N VAL A 85 17.81 1.54 -2.04
CA VAL A 85 18.71 0.89 -3.01
C VAL A 85 19.59 1.92 -3.72
N GLN A 86 19.04 3.08 -4.09
CA GLN A 86 19.82 4.16 -4.71
C GLN A 86 20.88 4.72 -3.76
N ASP A 87 20.53 4.95 -2.49
CA ASP A 87 21.47 5.43 -1.48
C ASP A 87 22.64 4.47 -1.25
N GLU A 88 22.36 3.17 -1.17
CA GLU A 88 23.39 2.14 -1.03
C GLU A 88 24.33 2.10 -2.25
N ASN A 89 23.76 2.18 -3.45
CA ASN A 89 24.52 2.23 -4.70
C ASN A 89 25.40 3.48 -4.78
N ASN A 90 24.89 4.64 -4.38
CA ASN A 90 25.62 5.90 -4.34
C ASN A 90 26.78 5.84 -3.32
N LYS A 91 26.55 5.27 -2.13
CA LYS A 91 27.60 5.02 -1.13
C LYS A 91 28.68 4.07 -1.68
N SER A 92 28.29 3.02 -2.40
CA SER A 92 29.22 2.08 -3.04
C SER A 92 30.07 2.77 -4.12
N ARG A 93 29.46 3.56 -5.00
CA ARG A 93 30.16 4.34 -6.04
C ARG A 93 31.14 5.35 -5.45
N LYS A 94 30.74 6.09 -4.42
CA LYS A 94 31.62 7.06 -3.73
C LYS A 94 32.85 6.39 -3.14
N ARG A 95 32.69 5.22 -2.50
CA ARG A 95 33.82 4.43 -1.97
C ARG A 95 34.77 3.99 -3.09
N LYS A 96 34.24 3.46 -4.20
CA LYS A 96 35.08 3.05 -5.35
C LYS A 96 35.87 4.22 -5.94
N LEU A 97 35.24 5.39 -6.07
CA LEU A 97 35.90 6.60 -6.59
C LEU A 97 37.04 7.06 -5.69
N GLN A 98 36.84 7.08 -4.36
CA GLN A 98 37.87 7.45 -3.39
C GLN A 98 39.10 6.53 -3.44
N THR A 99 38.90 5.23 -3.61
CA THR A 99 40.02 4.27 -3.75
C THR A 99 40.82 4.47 -5.03
N LEU A 100 40.20 4.99 -6.10
CA LEU A 100 40.88 5.28 -7.37
C LEU A 100 41.64 6.61 -7.34
N THR A 101 41.14 7.62 -6.61
CA THR A 101 41.80 8.93 -6.49
C THR A 101 42.94 8.98 -5.48
N ASN A 102 43.01 8.01 -4.57
CA ASN A 102 44.07 7.92 -3.55
C ASN A 102 45.26 7.04 -3.99
N LYS A 103 45.42 6.79 -5.29
CA LYS A 103 46.59 6.15 -5.92
C LYS A 103 47.34 7.17 -6.75
#